data_AF-A0A9X0SP87-F1
#
_entry.id   AF-A0A9X0SP87-F1
#
_cell.length_a   1.000
_cell.length_b   1.000
_cell.length_c   1.000
_cell.angle_alpha   90.00
_cell.angle_beta   90.00
_cell.angle_gamma   90.00
#
_symmetry.space_group_name_H-M   'P 1'
#
loop_
_entity.id
_entity.type
_entity.pdbx_description
1 polymer ?
#
loop_
_entity_poly.entity_id
_entity_poly.type
_entity_poly.pdbx_seq_one_letter_code
_entity_poly.pdbx_strand_id
1 'polypeptide(L)'
;MNKELNMITEKYQYDKSIRKHAERYFDFHQRSSIHRKIETNEDVLLEKNGIENRLQTYKEVYPLISQDIIDIERSLARYEIAVGKVIQCPWNFSFSAQEVLNFITNISVYEEEISHFRMRHACQD
;
A
#
# COMPACT_ATOMS: atom_id res chain seq x y z
N MET A 1 16.78 12.67 -13.35
CA MET A 1 15.41 12.29 -12.92
C MET A 1 14.42 12.92 -13.87
N ASN A 2 13.43 12.16 -14.38
CA ASN A 2 12.43 12.70 -15.30
C ASN A 2 11.63 13.82 -14.59
N LYS A 3 11.40 14.94 -15.27
CA LYS A 3 10.63 16.09 -14.77
C LYS A 3 9.28 15.66 -14.17
N GLU A 4 8.62 14.69 -14.79
CA GLU A 4 7.34 14.15 -14.32
C GLU A 4 7.47 13.45 -12.97
N LEU A 5 8.53 12.64 -12.79
CA LEU A 5 8.77 11.92 -11.55
C LEU A 5 9.11 12.89 -10.40
N ASN A 6 9.81 13.99 -10.69
CA ASN A 6 10.05 15.06 -9.72
C ASN A 6 8.73 15.67 -9.25
N MET A 7 7.82 16.00 -10.18
CA MET A 7 6.52 16.60 -9.83
C MET A 7 5.67 15.67 -8.97
N ILE A 8 5.66 14.37 -9.29
CA ILE A 8 4.98 13.36 -8.48
C ILE A 8 5.60 13.31 -7.08
N THR A 9 6.93 13.24 -7.01
CA THR A 9 7.66 13.18 -5.74
C THR A 9 7.35 14.39 -4.86
N GLU A 10 7.46 15.60 -5.41
CA GLU A 10 7.20 16.85 -4.70
C GLU A 10 5.76 16.92 -4.17
N LYS A 11 4.79 16.45 -4.95
CA LYS A 11 3.38 16.44 -4.58
C LYS A 11 3.08 15.47 -3.43
N TYR A 12 3.64 14.26 -3.48
CA TYR A 12 3.21 13.16 -2.62
C TYR A 12 4.15 12.84 -1.46
N GLN A 13 5.39 13.33 -1.45
CA GLN A 13 6.39 13.02 -0.40
C GLN A 13 5.93 13.27 1.05
N TYR A 14 5.02 14.23 1.26
CA TYR A 14 4.48 14.58 2.58
C TYR A 14 2.99 14.28 2.71
N ASP A 15 2.36 13.75 1.66
CA ASP A 15 0.93 13.47 1.66
C ASP A 15 0.63 12.37 2.70
N LYS A 16 -0.37 12.61 3.54
CA LYS A 16 -0.81 11.66 4.57
C LYS A 16 -1.76 10.62 4.02
N SER A 17 -2.46 10.90 2.92
CA SER A 17 -3.41 9.97 2.31
C SER A 17 -2.76 8.66 1.89
N ILE A 18 -1.51 8.70 1.41
CA ILE A 18 -0.75 7.53 0.96
C ILE A 18 -0.07 6.72 2.07
N ARG A 19 -0.29 7.08 3.34
CA ARG A 19 0.38 6.44 4.51
C ARG A 19 -0.57 6.21 5.70
N LYS A 20 -1.87 6.27 5.44
CA LYS A 20 -2.92 6.22 6.46
C LYS A 20 -2.91 4.90 7.22
N HIS A 21 -2.81 3.76 6.54
CA HIS A 21 -2.79 2.44 7.18
C HIS A 21 -1.43 2.15 7.80
N ALA A 22 -0.34 2.58 7.15
CA ALA A 22 1.01 2.51 7.70
C ALA A 22 1.10 3.18 9.07
N GLU A 23 0.57 4.41 9.19
CA GLU A 23 0.53 5.15 10.47
C GLU A 23 -0.40 4.53 11.51
N ARG A 24 -1.46 3.85 11.07
CA ARG A 24 -2.41 3.17 11.96
C ARG A 24 -1.88 1.86 12.53
N TYR A 25 -1.18 1.06 11.73
CA TYR A 25 -0.84 -0.33 12.06
C TYR A 25 0.61 -0.58 12.43
N PHE A 26 1.51 0.34 12.09
CA PHE A 26 2.93 0.19 12.35
C PHE A 26 3.49 1.43 13.06
N ASP A 27 4.16 1.20 14.17
CA ASP A 27 4.90 2.27 14.84
C ASP A 27 6.07 2.77 13.99
N PHE A 28 6.73 3.84 14.45
CA PHE A 28 7.85 4.42 13.72
C PHE A 28 9.01 3.43 13.46
N HIS A 29 9.33 2.57 14.42
CA HIS A 29 10.44 1.62 14.31
C HIS A 29 10.11 0.49 13.34
N GLN A 30 8.88 -0.03 13.39
CA GLN A 30 8.37 -1.03 12.47
C GLN A 30 8.34 -0.49 11.04
N ARG A 31 7.80 0.72 10.84
CA ARG A 31 7.79 1.38 9.52
C ARG A 31 9.21 1.58 9.00
N SER A 32 10.12 2.06 9.85
CA SER A 32 11.52 2.24 9.48
C SER A 32 12.19 0.92 9.10
N SER A 33 11.88 -0.17 9.81
CA SER A 33 12.44 -1.50 9.49
C SER A 33 11.90 -2.05 8.17
N ILE A 34 10.59 -1.91 7.89
CA ILE A 34 9.99 -2.35 6.63
C ILE A 34 10.56 -1.51 5.49
N HIS A 35 10.57 -0.18 5.64
CA HIS A 35 11.10 0.76 4.65
C HIS A 35 12.56 0.48 4.28
N ARG A 36 13.40 0.06 5.23
CA ARG A 36 14.80 -0.30 4.97
C ARG A 36 14.96 -1.58 4.15
N LYS A 37 13.98 -2.48 4.17
CA LYS A 37 14.03 -3.76 3.44
C LYS A 37 13.61 -3.62 1.98
N ILE A 38 13.01 -2.49 1.59
CA ILE A 38 12.59 -2.22 0.22
C ILE A 38 13.77 -1.57 -0.52
N GLU A 39 14.48 -2.37 -1.30
CA GLU A 39 15.70 -1.95 -2.00
C GLU A 39 15.57 -2.03 -3.51
N THR A 40 14.75 -2.95 -4.03
CA THR A 40 14.60 -3.18 -5.48
C THR A 40 13.17 -2.98 -5.97
N ASN A 41 13.01 -2.96 -7.30
CA ASN A 41 11.69 -2.94 -7.92
C ASN A 41 10.86 -4.16 -7.53
N GLU A 42 11.50 -5.33 -7.45
CA GLU A 42 10.86 -6.58 -7.06
C GLU A 42 10.27 -6.50 -5.66
N ASP A 43 10.96 -5.86 -4.70
CA ASP A 43 10.43 -5.68 -3.33
C ASP A 43 9.13 -4.89 -3.31
N VAL A 44 9.05 -3.83 -4.13
CA VAL A 44 7.84 -3.01 -4.26
C VAL A 44 6.70 -3.82 -4.88
N LEU A 45 7.01 -4.59 -5.93
CA LEU A 45 6.04 -5.45 -6.59
C LEU A 45 5.59 -6.62 -5.71
N LEU A 46 6.45 -7.12 -4.81
CA LEU A 46 6.10 -8.14 -3.83
C LEU A 46 5.04 -7.62 -2.86
N GLU A 47 5.20 -6.41 -2.32
CA GLU A 47 4.20 -5.81 -1.43
C GLU A 47 2.89 -5.50 -2.18
N LYS A 48 2.96 -5.07 -3.45
CA LYS A 48 1.79 -4.90 -4.33
C LYS A 48 1.05 -6.22 -4.52
N ASN A 49 1.76 -7.27 -4.92
CA ASN A 49 1.16 -8.59 -5.12
C ASN A 49 0.62 -9.14 -3.79
N GLY A 50 1.26 -8.82 -2.66
CA GLY A 50 0.81 -9.21 -1.33
C GLY A 50 -0.57 -8.67 -0.98
N ILE A 51 -0.86 -7.39 -1.26
CA ILE A 51 -2.20 -6.83 -1.06
C ILE A 51 -3.20 -7.41 -2.07
N GLU A 52 -2.85 -7.50 -3.35
CA GLU A 52 -3.76 -8.04 -4.38
C GLU A 52 -4.16 -9.49 -4.09
N ASN A 53 -3.22 -10.32 -3.67
CA ASN A 53 -3.48 -11.71 -3.31
C ASN A 53 -4.38 -11.85 -2.09
N ARG A 54 -4.22 -10.98 -1.07
CA ARG A 54 -5.12 -10.97 0.09
C ARG A 54 -6.51 -10.52 -0.30
N LEU A 55 -6.65 -9.44 -1.07
CA LEU A 55 -7.94 -8.99 -1.57
C LEU A 55 -8.64 -10.13 -2.33
N GLN A 56 -7.93 -10.83 -3.21
CA GLN A 56 -8.50 -11.96 -3.94
C GLN A 56 -8.87 -13.14 -3.03
N THR A 57 -7.98 -13.53 -2.11
CA THR A 57 -8.22 -14.63 -1.17
C THR A 57 -9.48 -14.38 -0.36
N TYR A 58 -9.60 -13.18 0.21
CA TYR A 58 -10.72 -12.86 1.07
C TYR A 58 -12.03 -12.59 0.29
N LYS A 59 -12.03 -12.43 -1.04
CA LYS A 59 -13.29 -12.45 -1.83
C LYS A 59 -14.05 -13.76 -1.64
N GLU A 60 -13.33 -14.87 -1.54
CA GLU A 60 -13.88 -16.23 -1.49
C GLU A 60 -14.12 -16.73 -0.05
N VAL A 61 -13.57 -16.07 0.96
CA VAL A 61 -13.72 -16.45 2.38
C VAL A 61 -15.08 -16.02 2.94
N TYR A 62 -15.78 -16.97 3.58
CA TYR A 62 -17.00 -16.75 4.33
C TYR A 62 -17.13 -17.72 5.52
N PRO A 63 -17.52 -17.26 6.73
CA PRO A 63 -17.72 -15.85 7.10
C PRO A 63 -16.37 -15.11 7.16
N LEU A 64 -16.41 -13.78 7.01
CA LEU A 64 -15.24 -12.96 7.30
C LEU A 64 -15.23 -12.65 8.79
N ILE A 65 -14.08 -12.77 9.41
CA ILE A 65 -13.89 -12.28 10.78
C ILE A 65 -13.11 -10.96 10.77
N SER A 66 -13.23 -10.19 11.85
CA SER A 66 -12.52 -8.91 11.97
C SER A 66 -11.00 -9.04 11.80
N GLN A 67 -10.43 -10.19 12.17
CA GLN A 67 -8.99 -10.45 12.00
C GLN A 67 -8.57 -10.54 10.53
N ASP A 68 -9.44 -10.99 9.64
CA ASP A 68 -9.19 -11.06 8.19
C ASP A 68 -9.09 -9.64 7.61
N ILE A 69 -10.04 -8.78 7.99
CA ILE A 69 -10.03 -7.37 7.57
C ILE A 69 -8.76 -6.68 8.05
N ILE A 70 -8.36 -6.92 9.30
CA ILE A 70 -7.10 -6.39 9.85
C ILE A 70 -5.89 -6.90 9.06
N ASP A 71 -5.85 -8.17 8.64
CA ASP A 71 -4.75 -8.69 7.82
C ASP A 71 -4.66 -7.99 6.46
N ILE A 72 -5.79 -7.77 5.78
CA ILE A 72 -5.83 -7.01 4.52
C ILE A 72 -5.33 -5.58 4.72
N GLU A 73 -5.81 -4.90 5.77
CA GLU A 73 -5.40 -3.53 6.08
C GLU A 73 -3.91 -3.42 6.43
N ARG A 74 -3.35 -4.41 7.12
CA ARG A 74 -1.91 -4.48 7.40
C ARG A 74 -1.09 -4.76 6.14
N SER A 75 -1.65 -5.47 5.16
CA SER A 75 -1.00 -5.62 3.86
C SER A 75 -1.01 -4.33 3.05
N LEU A 76 -2.13 -3.59 3.06
CA LEU A 76 -2.20 -2.26 2.45
C LEU A 76 -1.18 -1.33 3.12
N ALA A 77 -1.05 -1.37 4.44
CA ALA A 77 -0.05 -0.61 5.19
C ALA A 77 1.40 -0.91 4.75
N ARG A 78 1.73 -2.15 4.39
CA ARG A 78 3.06 -2.49 3.86
C ARG A 78 3.28 -1.95 2.45
N TYR A 79 2.26 -2.09 1.60
CA TYR A 79 2.27 -1.52 0.27
C TYR A 79 2.44 0.01 0.30
N GLU A 80 1.71 0.72 1.17
CA GLU A 80 1.88 2.16 1.42
C GLU A 80 3.35 2.52 1.77
N ILE A 81 4.01 1.73 2.62
CA ILE A 81 5.42 1.95 2.98
C ILE A 81 6.33 1.76 1.76
N ALA A 82 6.07 0.75 0.92
CA ALA A 82 6.83 0.51 -0.30
C ALA A 82 6.65 1.67 -1.31
N VAL A 83 5.43 2.16 -1.51
CA VAL A 83 5.16 3.34 -2.35
C VAL A 83 5.84 4.58 -1.78
N GLY A 84 5.76 4.79 -0.47
CA GLY A 84 6.45 5.89 0.21
C GLY A 84 7.97 5.85 0.01
N LYS A 85 8.58 4.65 0.02
CA LYS A 85 10.01 4.46 -0.27
C LYS A 85 10.35 4.88 -1.70
N VAL A 86 9.55 4.48 -2.68
CA VAL A 86 9.74 4.87 -4.09
C VAL A 86 9.66 6.38 -4.26
N ILE A 87 8.71 7.04 -3.58
CA ILE A 87 8.58 8.49 -3.61
C ILE A 87 9.75 9.20 -2.94
N GLN A 88 10.25 8.71 -1.81
CA GLN A 88 11.34 9.34 -1.07
C GLN A 88 12.72 9.11 -1.71
N CYS A 89 12.92 7.97 -2.37
CA CYS A 89 14.19 7.59 -2.96
C CYS A 89 14.00 7.11 -4.41
N PRO A 90 13.44 7.95 -5.31
CA PRO A 90 13.05 7.52 -6.66
C PRO A 90 14.22 7.03 -7.51
N TRP A 91 15.43 7.51 -7.25
CA TRP A 91 16.65 7.08 -7.96
C TRP A 91 17.13 5.67 -7.59
N ASN A 92 16.60 5.06 -6.52
CA ASN A 92 16.90 3.66 -6.17
C ASN A 92 16.08 2.67 -7.01
N PHE A 93 15.08 3.14 -7.75
CA PHE A 93 14.14 2.32 -8.48
C PHE A 93 14.13 2.69 -9.97
N SER A 94 13.76 1.73 -10.81
CA SER A 94 13.72 1.91 -12.26
C SER A 94 12.30 2.16 -12.80
N PHE A 95 11.37 2.60 -11.94
CA PHE A 95 9.98 2.86 -12.32
C PHE A 95 9.82 4.16 -13.12
N SER A 96 8.95 4.12 -14.11
CA SER A 96 8.46 5.28 -14.84
C SER A 96 7.52 6.14 -13.99
N ALA A 97 7.34 7.40 -14.37
CA ALA A 97 6.41 8.30 -13.71
C ALA A 97 4.97 7.75 -13.69
N GLN A 98 4.56 7.09 -14.80
CA GLN A 98 3.24 6.46 -14.90
C GLN A 98 3.08 5.30 -13.91
N GLU A 99 4.11 4.46 -13.75
CA GLU A 99 4.07 3.36 -12.78
C GLU A 99 3.96 3.88 -11.34
N VAL A 100 4.72 4.92 -10.99
CA VAL A 100 4.64 5.53 -9.65
C VAL A 100 3.26 6.16 -9.41
N LEU A 101 2.68 6.83 -10.41
CA LEU A 101 1.32 7.37 -10.29
C LEU A 101 0.27 6.26 -10.14
N ASN A 102 0.43 5.16 -10.88
CA ASN A 102 -0.43 3.98 -10.73
C ASN A 102 -0.30 3.40 -9.32
N PHE A 103 0.91 3.33 -8.76
CA PHE A 103 1.09 2.82 -7.41
C PHE A 103 0.35 3.64 -6.36
N ILE A 104 0.44 4.96 -6.47
CA ILE A 104 -0.28 5.91 -5.62
C ILE A 104 -1.80 5.75 -5.77
N THR A 105 -2.27 5.67 -7.02
CA THR A 105 -3.71 5.55 -7.32
C THR A 105 -4.29 4.23 -6.77
N ASN A 106 -3.52 3.15 -6.87
CA ASN A 106 -3.92 1.84 -6.36
C ASN A 106 -4.18 1.84 -4.85
N ILE A 107 -3.55 2.72 -4.06
CA ILE A 107 -3.82 2.81 -2.61
C ILE A 107 -5.31 3.08 -2.38
N SER A 108 -5.88 4.09 -3.05
CA SER A 108 -7.30 4.42 -2.91
C SER A 108 -8.23 3.35 -3.47
N VAL A 109 -7.83 2.66 -4.55
CA VAL A 109 -8.59 1.53 -5.10
C VAL A 109 -8.66 0.39 -4.09
N TYR A 110 -7.53 0.03 -3.47
CA TYR A 110 -7.48 -1.02 -2.46
C TYR A 110 -8.22 -0.60 -1.17
N GLU A 111 -8.21 0.68 -0.79
CA GLU A 111 -9.02 1.20 0.32
C GLU A 111 -10.53 0.99 0.09
N GLU A 112 -10.99 1.24 -1.14
CA GLU A 112 -12.39 1.04 -1.53
C GLU A 112 -12.77 -0.45 -1.46
N GLU A 113 -11.93 -1.34 -1.99
CA GLU A 113 -12.13 -2.79 -1.86
C GLU A 113 -12.20 -3.25 -0.41
N ILE A 114 -11.30 -2.74 0.46
CA ILE A 114 -11.34 -3.01 1.91
C ILE A 114 -12.64 -2.53 2.55
N SER A 115 -13.15 -1.38 2.13
CA SER A 115 -14.45 -0.87 2.60
C SER A 115 -15.59 -1.83 2.27
N HIS A 116 -15.58 -2.44 1.08
CA HIS A 116 -16.57 -3.47 0.72
C HIS A 116 -16.48 -4.71 1.61
N PHE A 117 -15.27 -5.16 1.99
CA PHE A 117 -15.12 -6.27 2.94
C PHE A 117 -15.66 -5.94 4.33
N ARG A 118 -15.43 -4.72 4.82
CA ARG A 118 -16.01 -4.24 6.09
C ARG A 118 -17.53 -4.23 6.06
N MET A 119 -18.12 -3.74 4.97
CA MET A 119 -19.58 -3.76 4.79
C MET A 119 -20.11 -5.19 4.77
N ARG A 120 -19.45 -6.10 4.06
CA ARG A 120 -19.85 -7.51 3.99
C ARG A 120 -19.81 -8.19 5.36
N HIS A 121 -18.77 -7.96 6.16
CA HIS A 121 -18.70 -8.44 7.54
C HIS A 121 -19.83 -7.85 8.40
N ALA A 122 -20.09 -6.55 8.30
CA ALA A 122 -21.15 -5.90 9.07
C ALA A 122 -22.56 -6.40 8.73
N CYS A 123 -22.76 -6.98 7.53
CA CYS A 123 -24.02 -7.64 7.16
C CYS A 123 -24.07 -9.14 7.52
N GLN A 124 -22.98 -9.71 8.01
CA GLN A 124 -22.93 -11.09 8.51
C GLN A 124 -23.29 -11.17 10.00
N ASP A 125 -23.00 -10.10 10.75
CA ASP A 125 -23.43 -9.89 12.14
C ASP A 125 -24.94 -9.62 12.22
#